data_AF-A0AAJ1L431-F1
#
_entry.id   AF-A0AAJ1L431-F1
#
_cell.length_a   1.000
_cell.length_b   1.000
_cell.length_c   1.000
_cell.angle_alpha   90.00
_cell.angle_beta   90.00
_cell.angle_gamma   90.00
#
_symmetry.space_group_name_H-M   'P 1'
#
loop_
_entity.id
_entity.type
_entity.pdbx_description
1 polymer ?
#
loop_
_entity_poly.entity_id
_entity_poly.type
_entity_poly.pdbx_seq_one_letter_code
_entity_poly.pdbx_strand_id
1 'polypeptide(L)'
;MAEQGAEELWGLDLSSAQIEIANKTLKDWNPKLICGAMEEEGDIPKGYFDIVYSIYALGWTSDLRKTLELIYSYVKPRGSFIFSWEHPVYSNLQYGTEEVAIKSSYHERLLRLKHLKEKMYKRHYIREK
;
A
#
# COMPACT_ATOMS: atom_id res chain seq x y z
N MET A 1 6.07 -5.75 17.55
CA MET A 1 5.74 -4.49 18.23
C MET A 1 5.27 -4.74 19.66
N ALA A 2 4.25 -5.58 19.89
CA ALA A 2 3.78 -5.98 21.23
C ALA A 2 4.92 -6.38 22.18
N GLU A 3 5.69 -7.42 21.81
CA GLU A 3 6.83 -7.91 22.61
C GLU A 3 7.97 -6.89 22.75
N GLN A 4 7.97 -5.84 21.92
CA GLN A 4 8.95 -4.74 21.95
C GLN A 4 8.43 -3.53 22.76
N GLY A 5 7.34 -3.70 23.52
CA GLY A 5 6.82 -2.70 24.43
C GLY A 5 5.81 -1.72 23.82
N ALA A 6 5.17 -2.06 22.69
CA ALA A 6 4.06 -1.26 22.19
C ALA A 6 2.86 -1.33 23.17
N GLU A 7 2.37 -0.18 23.60
CA GLU A 7 1.26 -0.08 24.56
C GLU A 7 -0.07 -0.54 23.96
N GLU A 8 -0.27 -0.30 22.66
CA GLU A 8 -1.51 -0.61 21.96
C GLU A 8 -1.21 -1.10 20.54
N LEU A 9 -1.98 -2.07 20.08
CA LEU A 9 -1.89 -2.60 18.72
C LEU A 9 -3.18 -2.40 17.96
N TRP A 10 -3.05 -1.86 16.75
CA TRP A 10 -4.11 -1.79 15.76
C TRP A 10 -3.69 -2.55 14.50
N GLY A 11 -4.67 -3.11 13.79
CA GLY A 11 -4.44 -3.78 12.51
C GLY A 11 -5.61 -3.56 11.55
N LEU A 12 -5.28 -3.43 10.27
CA LEU A 12 -6.24 -3.32 9.18
C LEU A 12 -5.83 -4.32 8.10
N ASP A 13 -6.76 -5.17 7.69
CA ASP A 13 -6.56 -6.09 6.57
C ASP A 13 -7.87 -6.24 5.80
N LEU A 14 -7.80 -6.41 4.48
CA LEU A 14 -9.00 -6.64 3.66
C LEU A 14 -9.59 -8.03 3.90
N SER A 15 -8.77 -8.99 4.31
CA SER A 15 -9.14 -10.40 4.50
C SER A 15 -9.65 -10.66 5.91
N SER A 16 -10.92 -11.02 6.02
CA SER A 16 -11.52 -11.49 7.28
C SER A 16 -10.80 -12.71 7.86
N ALA A 17 -10.27 -13.58 7.01
CA ALA A 17 -9.48 -14.74 7.44
C ALA A 17 -8.15 -14.32 8.10
N GLN A 18 -7.46 -13.32 7.57
CA GLN A 18 -6.25 -12.77 8.20
C GLN A 18 -6.57 -12.10 9.54
N ILE A 19 -7.69 -11.37 9.62
CA ILE A 19 -8.15 -10.78 10.87
C ILE A 19 -8.45 -11.85 11.93
N GLU A 20 -9.05 -12.98 11.56
CA GLU A 20 -9.29 -14.08 12.48
C GLU A 20 -7.98 -14.69 13.00
N ILE A 21 -7.01 -14.92 12.11
CA ILE A 21 -5.68 -15.43 12.47
C ILE A 21 -4.99 -14.44 13.40
N ALA A 22 -4.98 -13.15 13.06
CA ALA A 22 -4.35 -12.11 13.86
C ALA A 22 -4.97 -12.01 15.27
N ASN A 23 -6.30 -12.12 15.40
CA ASN A 23 -6.97 -12.18 16.71
C ASN A 23 -6.48 -13.36 17.55
N LYS A 24 -6.33 -14.55 16.96
CA LYS A 24 -5.83 -15.74 17.65
C LYS A 24 -4.37 -15.59 18.05
N THR A 25 -3.54 -15.07 17.16
CA THR A 25 -2.10 -14.89 17.36
C THR A 25 -1.79 -13.81 18.41
N LEU A 26 -2.55 -12.73 18.42
CA LEU A 26 -2.30 -11.56 19.27
C LEU A 26 -3.22 -11.50 20.49
N LYS A 27 -3.93 -12.60 20.80
CA LYS A 27 -4.98 -12.65 21.84
C LYS A 27 -4.57 -12.03 23.19
N ASP A 28 -3.32 -12.23 23.60
CA ASP A 28 -2.80 -11.80 24.91
C ASP A 28 -2.47 -10.29 24.93
N TRP A 29 -2.50 -9.64 23.77
CA TRP A 29 -2.17 -8.23 23.55
C TRP A 29 -3.39 -7.36 23.24
N ASN A 30 -4.60 -7.95 23.26
CA ASN A 30 -5.88 -7.26 23.04
C ASN A 30 -5.87 -6.28 21.83
N PRO A 31 -5.56 -6.74 20.61
CA PRO A 31 -5.41 -5.87 19.46
C PRO A 31 -6.77 -5.32 19.00
N LYS A 32 -6.76 -4.13 18.41
CA LYS A 32 -7.91 -3.54 17.72
C LYS A 32 -7.78 -3.79 16.22
N LEU A 33 -8.47 -4.82 15.74
CA LEU A 33 -8.37 -5.30 14.36
C LEU A 33 -9.62 -4.93 13.55
N ILE A 34 -9.41 -4.38 12.36
CA ILE A 34 -10.45 -3.93 11.44
C ILE A 34 -10.33 -4.71 10.13
N CYS A 35 -11.45 -5.26 9.66
CA CYS A 35 -11.53 -5.85 8.34
C CYS A 35 -12.02 -4.79 7.34
N GLY A 36 -11.17 -4.35 6.41
CA GLY A 36 -11.53 -3.29 5.47
C GLY A 36 -10.42 -2.90 4.49
N ALA A 37 -10.78 -2.13 3.46
CA ALA A 37 -9.83 -1.60 2.50
C ALA A 37 -9.06 -0.39 3.07
N MET A 38 -7.79 -0.25 2.70
CA MET A 38 -6.91 0.81 3.23
C MET A 38 -7.18 2.20 2.66
N GLU A 39 -7.90 2.28 1.53
CA GLU A 39 -8.42 3.51 0.94
C GLU A 39 -9.81 3.89 1.46
N GLU A 40 -10.41 3.11 2.35
CA GLU A 40 -11.71 3.42 2.97
C GLU A 40 -11.50 4.05 4.35
N GLU A 41 -12.31 5.05 4.66
CA GLU A 41 -12.29 5.65 5.99
C GLU A 41 -13.01 4.69 6.95
N GLY A 42 -12.25 4.12 7.89
CA GLY A 42 -12.77 3.26 8.95
C GLY A 42 -12.70 3.95 10.31
N ASP A 43 -13.07 3.20 11.35
CA ASP A 43 -13.04 3.66 12.75
C ASP A 43 -11.61 3.69 13.33
N ILE A 44 -10.68 4.33 12.62
CA ILE A 44 -9.28 4.48 13.02
C ILE A 44 -9.06 5.92 13.52
N PRO A 45 -8.55 6.13 14.75
CA PRO A 45 -8.37 7.45 15.30
C PRO A 45 -7.30 8.25 14.56
N LYS A 46 -7.58 9.54 14.33
CA LYS A 46 -6.68 10.47 13.65
C LYS A 46 -5.69 11.08 14.65
N GLY A 47 -4.44 11.31 14.21
CA GLY A 47 -3.37 11.91 15.01
C GLY A 47 -3.03 11.11 16.27
N TYR A 48 -3.15 9.79 16.20
CA TYR A 48 -3.15 8.91 17.38
C TYR A 48 -1.92 8.01 17.47
N PHE A 49 -1.38 7.59 16.33
CA PHE A 49 -0.32 6.58 16.30
C PHE A 49 1.07 7.21 16.26
N ASP A 50 1.98 6.74 17.11
CA ASP A 50 3.39 7.11 17.06
C ASP A 50 4.10 6.47 15.86
N ILE A 51 3.67 5.26 15.48
CA ILE A 51 4.16 4.52 14.32
C ILE A 51 2.96 3.91 13.58
N VAL A 52 2.89 4.15 12.28
CA VAL A 52 2.06 3.37 11.34
C VAL A 52 3.01 2.63 10.42
N TYR A 53 2.74 1.35 10.14
CA TYR A 53 3.55 0.61 9.17
C TYR A 53 2.73 -0.22 8.19
N SER A 54 3.27 -0.39 6.98
CA SER A 54 2.65 -1.16 5.90
C SER A 54 3.69 -2.03 5.22
N ILE A 55 3.57 -3.34 5.37
CA ILE A 55 4.56 -4.29 4.84
C ILE A 55 3.99 -4.95 3.58
N TYR A 56 4.54 -4.61 2.41
CA TYR A 56 4.14 -5.13 1.10
C TYR A 56 2.65 -4.99 0.76
N ALA A 57 1.91 -4.07 1.40
CA ALA A 57 0.48 -3.89 1.19
C ALA A 57 0.11 -2.71 0.28
N LEU A 58 0.90 -1.62 0.26
CA LEU A 58 0.59 -0.41 -0.52
C LEU A 58 0.43 -0.65 -2.04
N GLY A 59 1.03 -1.71 -2.59
CA GLY A 59 0.87 -2.06 -4.00
C GLY A 59 -0.53 -2.55 -4.38
N TRP A 60 -1.38 -2.86 -3.40
CA TRP A 60 -2.69 -3.49 -3.60
C TRP A 60 -3.88 -2.55 -3.44
N THR A 61 -3.66 -1.31 -3.00
CA THR A 61 -4.76 -0.33 -2.93
C THR A 61 -5.20 0.11 -4.31
N SER A 62 -6.50 0.37 -4.46
CA SER A 62 -7.06 0.97 -5.67
C SER A 62 -6.83 2.49 -5.75
N ASP A 63 -6.60 3.16 -4.62
CA ASP A 63 -6.34 4.60 -4.55
C ASP A 63 -5.20 4.92 -3.57
N LEU A 64 -3.97 4.88 -4.11
CA LEU A 64 -2.76 5.15 -3.34
C LEU A 64 -2.75 6.56 -2.72
N ARG A 65 -3.35 7.56 -3.38
CA ARG A 65 -3.38 8.91 -2.82
C ARG A 65 -4.24 8.92 -1.56
N LYS A 66 -5.47 8.40 -1.66
CA LYS A 66 -6.39 8.35 -0.54
C LYS A 66 -5.84 7.52 0.62
N THR A 67 -5.22 6.37 0.34
CA THR A 67 -4.55 5.56 1.36
C THR A 67 -3.44 6.33 2.07
N LEU A 68 -2.58 7.05 1.35
CA LEU A 68 -1.51 7.85 1.96
C LEU A 68 -2.05 9.05 2.74
N GLU A 69 -3.13 9.68 2.29
CA GLU A 69 -3.83 10.74 3.02
C GLU A 69 -4.42 10.22 4.35
N LEU A 70 -5.07 9.05 4.32
CA LEU A 70 -5.59 8.40 5.52
C LEU A 70 -4.48 8.02 6.48
N ILE A 71 -3.41 7.35 6.00
CA ILE A 71 -2.23 7.01 6.80
C ILE A 71 -1.66 8.28 7.45
N TYR A 72 -1.44 9.34 6.67
CA TYR A 72 -0.96 10.62 7.20
C TYR A 72 -1.88 11.17 8.29
N SER A 73 -3.21 11.05 8.12
CA SER A 73 -4.18 11.50 9.11
C SER A 73 -4.13 10.70 10.42
N TYR A 74 -3.68 9.45 10.39
CA TYR A 74 -3.59 8.58 11.57
C TYR A 74 -2.32 8.83 12.38
N VAL A 75 -1.22 9.23 11.75
CA VAL A 75 0.08 9.47 12.42
C VAL A 75 0.04 10.74 13.26
N LYS A 76 0.54 10.69 14.49
CA LYS A 76 0.78 11.87 15.35
C LYS A 76 1.79 12.84 14.71
N PRO A 77 1.77 14.14 15.06
CA PRO A 77 2.90 15.01 14.78
C PRO A 77 4.21 14.39 15.27
N ARG A 78 5.23 14.32 14.39
CA ARG A 78 6.53 13.66 14.64
C ARG A 78 6.49 12.13 14.76
N GLY A 79 5.34 11.50 14.53
CA GLY A 79 5.25 10.06 14.36
C GLY A 79 5.89 9.60 13.04
N SER A 80 6.05 8.29 12.89
CA SER A 80 6.72 7.70 11.73
C SER A 80 5.75 6.85 10.92
N PHE A 81 5.83 6.99 9.60
CA PHE A 81 5.26 6.02 8.67
C PHE A 81 6.39 5.17 8.08
N ILE A 82 6.33 3.86 8.27
CA ILE A 82 7.35 2.90 7.81
C ILE A 82 6.69 1.94 6.83
N PHE A 83 7.24 1.77 5.63
CA PHE A 83 6.66 0.85 4.67
C PHE A 83 7.71 0.05 3.92
N SER A 84 7.31 -1.13 3.47
CA SER A 84 8.02 -1.88 2.44
C SER A 84 7.18 -1.99 1.18
N TRP A 85 7.86 -1.98 0.04
CA TRP A 85 7.26 -2.17 -1.27
C TRP A 85 8.17 -3.09 -2.08
N GLU A 86 7.59 -3.88 -2.96
CA GLU A 86 8.31 -4.53 -4.04
C GLU A 86 9.19 -3.54 -4.85
N HIS A 87 10.43 -3.93 -5.12
CA HIS A 87 11.33 -3.07 -5.89
C HIS A 87 10.81 -2.89 -7.34
N PRO A 88 10.84 -1.67 -7.93
CA PRO A 88 10.34 -1.44 -9.30
C PRO A 88 10.95 -2.32 -10.39
N VAL A 89 12.12 -2.91 -10.14
CA VAL A 89 12.79 -3.85 -11.05
C VAL A 89 11.92 -5.08 -11.36
N TYR A 90 11.15 -5.58 -10.40
CA TYR A 90 10.40 -6.83 -10.56
C TYR A 90 9.43 -6.76 -11.75
N SER A 91 8.78 -5.60 -11.91
CA SER A 91 7.88 -5.35 -13.03
C SER A 91 8.56 -5.33 -14.42
N ASN A 92 9.89 -5.27 -14.49
CA ASN A 92 10.68 -5.27 -15.74
C ASN A 92 11.44 -6.58 -15.97
N LEU A 93 11.31 -7.55 -15.07
CA LEU A 93 11.83 -8.89 -15.30
C LEU A 93 11.04 -9.56 -16.43
N GLN A 94 11.76 -10.24 -17.32
CA GLN A 94 11.17 -11.14 -18.31
C GLN A 94 11.14 -12.56 -17.74
N TYR A 95 9.95 -13.16 -17.78
CA TYR A 95 9.74 -14.55 -17.38
C TYR A 95 9.61 -15.42 -18.63
N GLY A 96 10.03 -16.69 -18.55
CA GLY A 96 9.91 -17.67 -19.64
C GLY A 96 11.12 -17.78 -20.59
N THR A 97 12.24 -17.16 -20.22
CA THR A 97 13.55 -17.35 -20.87
C THR A 97 14.44 -18.25 -20.01
N GLU A 98 15.43 -18.94 -20.60
CA GLU A 98 16.40 -19.75 -19.84
C GLU A 98 17.27 -18.89 -18.90
N GLU A 99 17.43 -17.61 -19.24
CA GLU A 99 18.17 -16.62 -18.45
C GLU A 99 17.24 -15.55 -17.85
N VAL A 100 17.61 -15.00 -16.70
CA VAL A 100 16.92 -13.83 -16.13
C VAL A 100 17.30 -12.58 -16.92
N ALA A 101 16.36 -12.07 -17.71
CA ALA A 101 16.56 -10.85 -18.51
C ALA A 101 15.74 -9.68 -17.96
N ILE A 102 16.32 -8.49 -17.96
CA ILE A 102 15.63 -7.22 -17.64
C ILE A 102 15.25 -6.55 -18.96
N LYS A 103 13.97 -6.26 -19.18
CA LYS A 103 13.46 -5.69 -20.44
C LYS A 103 13.96 -4.29 -20.74
N SER A 104 14.14 -3.47 -19.71
CA SER A 104 14.58 -2.07 -19.79
C SER A 104 14.90 -1.55 -18.39
N SER A 105 15.57 -0.41 -18.30
CA SER A 105 15.74 0.30 -17.02
C SER A 105 14.38 0.65 -16.41
N TYR A 106 14.19 0.38 -15.11
CA TYR A 106 12.94 0.76 -14.42
C TYR A 106 12.78 2.29 -14.30
N HIS A 107 13.86 3.05 -14.50
CA HIS A 107 13.81 4.52 -14.59
C HIS A 107 13.08 5.00 -15.85
N GLU A 108 13.13 4.23 -16.95
CA GLU A 108 12.49 4.60 -18.22
C GLU A 108 10.97 4.37 -18.20
N ARG A 109 10.45 3.61 -17.23
CA ARG A 109 9.03 3.28 -17.11
C ARG A 109 8.15 4.53 -16.94
N LEU A 110 8.63 5.54 -16.21
CA LEU A 110 7.90 6.80 -15.99
C LEU A 110 7.67 7.57 -17.30
N LEU A 111 8.64 7.53 -18.22
CA LEU A 111 8.53 8.16 -19.54
C LEU A 111 7.46 7.47 -20.40
N ARG A 112 7.42 6.12 -20.38
CA ARG A 112 6.41 5.35 -21.11
C ARG A 112 4.98 5.58 -20.61
N LEU A 113 4.78 5.63 -19.30
CA LEU A 113 3.44 5.86 -18.71
C LEU A 113 2.94 7.28 -19.01
N LYS A 114 3.82 8.29 -18.98
CA LYS A 114 3.47 9.67 -19.42
C LYS A 114 3.05 9.69 -20.90
N HIS A 115 3.82 9.03 -21.77
CA HIS A 115 3.52 8.97 -23.20
C HIS A 115 2.23 8.18 -23.51
N LEU A 116 1.94 7.13 -22.74
CA LEU A 116 0.69 6.36 -22.84
C LEU A 116 -0.51 7.16 -22.35
N LYS A 117 -0.41 7.84 -21.20
CA LYS A 117 -1.47 8.75 -20.74
C LYS A 117 -1.72 9.86 -21.74
N GLU A 118 -0.68 10.50 -22.27
CA GLU A 118 -0.83 11.58 -23.26
C GLU A 118 -1.48 11.09 -24.56
N LYS A 119 -1.11 9.89 -25.04
CA LYS A 119 -1.77 9.24 -26.20
C LYS A 119 -3.22 8.85 -25.91
N MET A 120 -3.54 8.38 -24.70
CA MET A 120 -4.92 8.05 -24.31
C MET A 120 -5.80 9.29 -24.15
N TYR A 121 -5.27 10.38 -23.60
CA TYR A 121 -5.96 11.67 -23.53
C TYR A 121 -6.20 12.24 -24.94
N LYS A 122 -5.22 12.17 -25.85
CA LYS A 122 -5.41 12.60 -27.26
C LYS A 122 -6.48 11.79 -28.00
N ARG A 123 -6.70 10.52 -27.67
CA ARG A 123 -7.77 9.70 -28.27
C ARG A 123 -9.19 10.05 -27.79
N HIS A 124 -9.36 10.62 -26.60
CA HIS A 124 -10.69 10.98 -26.08
C HIS A 124 -11.20 12.35 -26.58
N TYR A 125 -10.34 13.19 -27.17
CA TYR A 125 -10.73 14.51 -27.69
C TYR A 125 -10.91 14.57 -29.21
N ILE A 126 -10.69 13.48 -29.94
CA ILE A 126 -10.94 13.42 -31.38
C ILE A 126 -12.31 12.76 -31.60
N ARG A 127 -13.37 13.58 -31.56
CA ARG A 127 -14.64 13.29 -32.21
C ARG A 127 -14.51 13.85 -33.63
N GLU A 128 -14.12 13.00 -34.59
CA GLU A 128 -14.18 13.41 -36.00
C GLU A 128 -15.65 13.59 -36.40
N LYS A 129 -15.90 14.67 -37.15
CA LYS A 129 -17.18 14.97 -37.80
C LYS A 129 -17.32 14.13 -39.06
#